data_AF-A0A8C1NVY4-F1
#
_entry.id   AF-A0A8C1NVY4-F1
#
_cell.length_a   1.000
_cell.length_b   1.000
_cell.length_c   1.000
_cell.angle_alpha   90.00
_cell.angle_beta   90.00
_cell.angle_gamma   90.00
#
_symmetry.space_group_name_H-M   'P 1'
#
loop_
_entity.id
_entity.type
_entity.pdbx_description
1 polymer ?
#
loop_
_entity_poly.entity_id
_entity_poly.type
_entity_poly.pdbx_seq_one_letter_code
_entity_poly.pdbx_strand_id
1 'polypeptide(L)'
;SQSRKGRKLNQWSEERMAGAIEEYEQEVTEGHKPKLRFLARAWNIPKSTLQRRVKGLVSGYRHASGKSPLLSAQAESELASLVKMLAERQERSDIRRIAFQYAKINGIPGFSAGHYWFEGFMKRIPNLTAVPALQTVQGSDPCTGCKGVYGDASDPKANEEWVACCHCQRWYHESCGELNGLMDDDDFICLGCVH
;
A
#
# COMPACT_ATOMS: atom_id res chain seq x y z
N SER A 1 -16.01 17.28 -27.44
CA SER A 1 -14.65 16.71 -27.63
C SER A 1 -14.71 15.21 -27.39
N GLN A 2 -14.55 14.39 -28.43
CA GLN A 2 -14.65 12.93 -28.30
C GLN A 2 -13.42 12.36 -27.57
N SER A 3 -13.65 11.79 -26.39
CA SER A 3 -12.62 11.10 -25.60
C SER A 3 -12.08 9.90 -26.39
N ARG A 4 -10.75 9.86 -26.60
CA ARG A 4 -10.08 8.76 -27.31
C ARG A 4 -10.26 7.48 -26.50
N LYS A 5 -11.07 6.53 -26.99
CA LYS A 5 -11.18 5.16 -26.47
C LYS A 5 -9.79 4.61 -26.15
N GLY A 6 -9.58 4.22 -24.89
CA GLY A 6 -8.29 3.80 -24.36
C GLY A 6 -7.65 2.70 -25.21
N ARG A 7 -6.42 2.94 -25.69
CA ARG A 7 -5.62 1.88 -26.30
C ARG A 7 -5.39 0.81 -25.24
N LYS A 8 -5.81 -0.43 -25.52
CA LYS A 8 -5.45 -1.61 -24.71
C LYS A 8 -3.94 -1.80 -24.80
N LEU A 9 -3.21 -1.20 -23.86
CA LEU A 9 -1.76 -1.36 -23.66
C LEU A 9 -1.48 -2.78 -23.13
N ASN A 10 -0.28 -3.31 -23.40
CA ASN A 10 0.21 -4.56 -22.81
C ASN A 10 -0.62 -5.83 -23.12
N GLN A 11 -0.97 -6.08 -24.40
CA GLN A 11 -1.69 -7.30 -24.81
C GLN A 11 -0.81 -8.56 -24.97
N TRP A 12 0.48 -8.47 -24.65
CA TRP A 12 1.41 -9.60 -24.72
C TRP A 12 1.60 -10.18 -23.31
N SER A 13 1.90 -11.47 -23.17
CA SER A 13 2.12 -12.09 -21.86
C SER A 13 3.59 -12.03 -21.45
N GLU A 14 3.86 -11.92 -20.15
CA GLU A 14 5.22 -11.85 -19.61
C GLU A 14 6.04 -13.11 -19.93
N GLU A 15 5.39 -14.27 -19.96
CA GLU A 15 5.98 -15.57 -20.30
C GLU A 15 6.45 -15.59 -21.76
N ARG A 16 5.64 -15.05 -22.68
CA ARG A 16 6.03 -14.96 -24.10
C ARG A 16 7.21 -14.04 -24.31
N MET A 17 7.31 -12.97 -23.52
CA MET A 17 8.45 -12.06 -23.57
C MET A 17 9.70 -12.71 -22.97
N ALA A 18 9.55 -13.47 -21.87
CA ALA A 18 10.65 -14.20 -21.25
C ALA A 18 11.25 -15.21 -22.23
N GLY A 19 10.42 -16.07 -22.83
CA GLY A 19 10.87 -17.06 -23.80
C GLY A 19 11.52 -16.44 -25.05
N ALA A 20 10.99 -15.32 -25.54
CA ALA A 20 11.60 -14.62 -26.68
C ALA A 20 12.97 -13.99 -26.37
N ILE A 21 13.22 -13.61 -25.10
CA ILE A 21 14.53 -13.10 -24.66
C ILE A 21 15.51 -14.26 -24.51
N GLU A 22 15.08 -15.35 -23.89
CA GLU A 22 15.89 -16.56 -23.72
C GLU A 22 16.32 -17.14 -25.08
N GLU A 23 15.40 -17.29 -26.04
CA GLU A 23 15.72 -17.76 -27.38
C GLU A 23 16.67 -16.81 -28.12
N TYR A 24 16.51 -15.49 -27.92
CA TYR A 24 17.45 -14.51 -28.46
C TYR A 24 18.85 -14.67 -27.86
N GLU A 25 18.96 -14.83 -26.54
CA GLU A 25 20.23 -15.00 -25.83
C GLU A 25 20.90 -16.32 -26.20
N GLN A 26 20.12 -17.38 -26.41
CA GLN A 26 20.61 -18.66 -26.88
C GLN A 26 21.20 -18.55 -28.30
N GLU A 27 20.46 -17.97 -29.25
CA GLU A 27 20.96 -17.77 -30.61
C GLU A 27 22.24 -16.91 -30.62
N VAL A 28 22.35 -15.90 -29.76
CA VAL A 28 23.59 -15.10 -29.63
C VAL A 28 24.74 -15.93 -29.06
N THR A 29 24.49 -16.74 -28.04
CA THR A 29 25.47 -17.65 -27.42
C THR A 29 25.99 -18.67 -28.43
N GLU A 30 25.12 -19.17 -29.30
CA GLU A 30 25.47 -20.07 -30.40
C GLU A 30 26.21 -19.37 -31.56
N GLY A 31 26.43 -18.05 -31.47
CA GLY A 31 27.12 -17.26 -32.49
C GLY A 31 26.24 -16.86 -33.68
N HIS A 32 24.94 -17.15 -33.62
CA HIS A 32 23.98 -16.70 -34.61
C HIS A 32 23.62 -15.23 -34.40
N LYS A 33 23.17 -14.58 -35.48
CA LYS A 33 22.62 -13.22 -35.42
C LYS A 33 21.10 -13.30 -35.43
N PRO A 34 20.42 -13.14 -34.28
CA PRO A 34 19.00 -13.38 -34.21
C PRO A 34 18.21 -12.38 -35.03
N LYS A 35 17.25 -12.88 -35.81
CA LYS A 35 16.38 -12.02 -36.60
C LYS A 35 15.17 -11.63 -35.76
N LEU A 36 15.30 -10.53 -35.00
CA LEU A 36 14.26 -10.03 -34.06
C LEU A 36 12.82 -10.01 -34.62
N ARG A 37 12.65 -9.76 -35.92
CA ARG A 37 11.32 -9.73 -36.56
C ARG A 37 10.65 -11.11 -36.57
N PHE A 38 11.42 -12.17 -36.78
CA PHE A 38 10.91 -13.54 -36.80
C PHE A 38 10.61 -14.02 -35.39
N LEU A 39 11.53 -13.79 -34.45
CA LEU A 39 11.32 -14.05 -33.01
C LEU A 39 10.06 -13.35 -32.47
N ALA A 40 9.91 -12.06 -32.72
CA ALA A 40 8.74 -11.31 -32.29
C ALA A 40 7.43 -11.85 -32.88
N ARG A 41 7.47 -12.37 -34.11
CA ARG A 41 6.30 -12.99 -34.76
C ARG A 41 6.00 -14.37 -34.19
N ALA A 42 7.03 -15.19 -33.97
CA ALA A 42 6.90 -16.54 -33.42
C ALA A 42 6.28 -16.50 -32.02
N TRP A 43 6.79 -15.60 -31.16
CA TRP A 43 6.30 -15.41 -29.81
C TRP A 43 5.05 -14.54 -29.69
N ASN A 44 4.56 -13.99 -30.80
CA ASN A 44 3.41 -13.08 -30.85
C ASN A 44 3.55 -11.90 -29.86
N ILE A 45 4.68 -11.21 -29.94
CA ILE A 45 5.02 -10.05 -29.11
C ILE A 45 5.41 -8.83 -29.96
N PRO A 46 5.28 -7.59 -29.45
CA PRO A 46 5.71 -6.41 -30.19
C PRO A 46 7.23 -6.38 -30.39
N LYS A 47 7.67 -6.30 -31.65
CA LYS A 47 9.09 -6.19 -32.03
C LYS A 47 9.82 -5.08 -31.29
N SER A 48 9.21 -3.89 -31.19
CA SER A 48 9.80 -2.73 -30.54
C SER A 48 10.04 -2.96 -29.04
N THR A 49 9.15 -3.71 -28.38
CA THR A 49 9.29 -4.07 -26.96
C THR A 49 10.42 -5.08 -26.77
N LEU A 50 10.46 -6.15 -27.57
CA LEU A 50 11.56 -7.13 -27.54
C LEU A 50 12.92 -6.43 -27.78
N GLN A 51 12.99 -5.59 -28.82
CA GLN A 51 14.21 -4.88 -29.20
C GLN A 51 14.77 -4.00 -28.06
N ARG A 52 13.89 -3.36 -27.28
CA ARG A 52 14.34 -2.55 -26.14
C ARG A 52 14.94 -3.40 -25.03
N ARG A 53 14.39 -4.58 -24.77
CA ARG A 53 14.86 -5.49 -23.70
C ARG A 53 16.19 -6.13 -24.04
N VAL A 54 16.34 -6.68 -25.25
CA VAL A 54 17.60 -7.29 -25.69
C VAL A 54 18.75 -6.27 -25.84
N LYS A 55 18.42 -4.99 -26.00
CA LYS A 55 19.40 -3.88 -25.99
C LYS A 55 19.69 -3.35 -24.58
N GLY A 56 19.07 -3.89 -23.54
CA GLY A 56 19.23 -3.43 -22.16
C GLY A 56 18.53 -2.10 -21.83
N LEU A 57 17.70 -1.54 -22.72
CA LEU A 57 16.96 -0.28 -22.48
C LEU A 57 15.79 -0.46 -21.51
N VAL A 58 15.36 -1.70 -21.27
CA VAL A 58 14.35 -2.07 -20.28
C VAL A 58 14.78 -3.39 -19.66
N SER A 59 14.90 -3.43 -18.34
CA SER A 59 15.30 -4.63 -17.61
C SER A 59 14.15 -5.67 -17.52
N GLY A 60 14.52 -6.95 -17.53
CA GLY A 60 13.63 -8.10 -17.36
C GLY A 60 12.63 -8.31 -18.49
N TYR A 61 11.62 -9.15 -18.25
CA TYR A 61 10.54 -9.48 -19.18
C TYR A 61 9.17 -8.93 -18.77
N ARG A 62 9.02 -8.50 -17.51
CA ARG A 62 7.75 -8.03 -16.93
C ARG A 62 7.22 -6.74 -17.57
N HIS A 63 5.91 -6.53 -17.52
CA HIS A 63 5.31 -5.27 -17.93
C HIS A 63 5.88 -4.10 -17.10
N ALA A 64 6.47 -3.13 -17.79
CA ALA A 64 6.82 -1.85 -17.18
C ALA A 64 5.56 -0.97 -17.13
N SER A 65 4.64 -1.32 -16.23
CA SER A 65 3.42 -0.56 -15.99
C SER A 65 3.65 0.41 -14.84
N GLY A 66 3.73 1.72 -15.14
CA GLY A 66 3.79 2.79 -14.13
C GLY A 66 5.12 3.53 -14.05
N LYS A 67 5.12 4.65 -13.32
CA LYS A 67 6.35 5.37 -12.96
C LYS A 67 7.15 4.49 -12.00
N SER A 68 8.46 4.35 -12.25
CA SER A 68 9.38 3.73 -11.31
C SER A 68 9.20 4.37 -9.92
N PRO A 69 9.14 3.58 -8.82
CA PRO A 69 9.14 4.14 -7.48
C PRO A 69 10.32 5.11 -7.33
N LEU A 70 10.06 6.30 -6.79
CA LEU A 70 11.10 7.31 -6.55
C LEU A 70 12.13 6.83 -5.51
N LEU A 71 11.73 5.90 -4.64
CA LEU A 71 12.59 5.29 -3.63
C LEU A 71 13.25 4.03 -4.21
N SER A 72 14.54 3.85 -3.94
CA SER A 72 15.23 2.60 -4.23
C SER A 72 14.68 1.47 -3.36
N ALA A 73 14.86 0.21 -3.76
CA ALA A 73 14.41 -0.94 -2.98
C ALA A 73 15.03 -0.97 -1.57
N GLN A 74 16.27 -0.50 -1.43
CA GLN A 74 16.96 -0.39 -0.15
C GLN A 74 16.33 0.71 0.74
N ALA A 75 16.05 1.89 0.17
CA ALA A 75 15.38 2.97 0.89
C ALA A 75 13.95 2.59 1.31
N GLU A 76 13.23 1.83 0.49
CA GLU A 76 11.92 1.28 0.87
C GLU A 76 12.05 0.31 2.05
N SER A 77 13.10 -0.52 2.10
CA SER A 77 13.33 -1.46 3.21
C SER A 77 13.71 -0.75 4.52
N GLU A 78 14.53 0.30 4.45
CA GLU A 78 14.89 1.11 5.62
C GLU A 78 13.67 1.85 6.19
N LEU A 79 12.87 2.46 5.30
CA LEU A 79 11.62 3.09 5.69
C LEU A 79 10.63 2.08 6.28
N ALA A 80 10.55 0.86 5.74
CA ALA A 80 9.71 -0.20 6.29
C ALA A 80 10.13 -0.59 7.71
N SER A 81 11.44 -0.68 7.98
CA SER A 81 11.97 -0.97 9.32
C SER A 81 11.67 0.15 10.31
N LEU A 82 11.85 1.42 9.89
CA LEU A 82 11.49 2.58 10.71
C LEU A 82 9.99 2.61 11.03
N VAL A 83 9.15 2.39 10.02
CA VAL A 83 7.70 2.34 10.21
C VAL A 83 7.33 1.19 11.13
N LYS A 84 7.93 0.00 11.01
CA LYS A 84 7.67 -1.12 11.92
C LYS A 84 8.06 -0.83 13.38
N MET A 85 9.21 -0.18 13.60
CA MET A 85 9.62 0.23 14.95
C MET A 85 8.70 1.31 15.55
N LEU A 86 8.05 2.11 14.71
CA LEU A 86 7.11 3.15 15.12
C LEU A 86 5.64 2.66 15.13
N ALA A 87 5.35 1.51 14.50
CA ALA A 87 4.00 0.96 14.30
C ALA A 87 3.42 0.21 15.51
N GLU A 88 4.10 0.20 16.65
CA GLU A 88 3.46 -0.27 17.89
C GLU A 88 2.26 0.62 18.29
N ARG A 89 2.12 1.84 17.73
CA ARG A 89 1.08 2.81 18.16
C ARG A 89 0.52 3.79 17.12
N GLN A 90 0.70 3.64 15.80
CA GLN A 90 0.40 4.75 14.86
C GLN A 90 -0.61 4.48 13.71
N GLU A 91 -1.34 5.55 13.36
CA GLU A 91 -2.50 5.65 12.47
C GLU A 91 -2.07 6.03 11.03
N ARG A 92 -2.97 5.95 10.03
CA ARG A 92 -2.63 6.09 8.58
C ARG A 92 -2.02 7.45 8.20
N SER A 93 -2.27 8.47 9.00
CA SER A 93 -1.72 9.83 8.88
C SER A 93 -0.21 9.88 9.15
N ASP A 94 0.28 9.08 10.11
CA ASP A 94 1.67 9.11 10.55
C ASP A 94 2.64 8.50 9.56
N ILE A 95 2.26 7.42 8.86
CA ILE A 95 3.13 6.77 7.86
C ILE A 95 3.50 7.75 6.74
N ARG A 96 2.55 8.58 6.30
CA ARG A 96 2.79 9.60 5.26
C ARG A 96 3.71 10.70 5.77
N ARG A 97 3.53 11.14 7.02
CA ARG A 97 4.39 12.14 7.68
C ARG A 97 5.82 11.62 7.85
N ILE A 98 5.98 10.39 8.34
CA ILE A 98 7.26 9.72 8.53
C ILE A 98 7.98 9.55 7.18
N ALA A 99 7.28 9.11 6.14
CA ALA A 99 7.87 8.94 4.81
C ALA A 99 8.34 10.27 4.22
N PHE A 100 7.56 11.35 4.41
CA PHE A 100 7.97 12.68 3.99
C PHE A 100 9.20 13.18 4.74
N GLN A 101 9.25 12.97 6.07
CA GLN A 101 10.42 13.32 6.89
C GLN A 101 11.66 12.51 6.49
N TYR A 102 11.53 11.20 6.26
CA TYR A 102 12.61 10.34 5.78
C TYR A 102 13.17 10.85 4.44
N ALA A 103 12.30 11.18 3.49
CA ALA A 103 12.74 11.72 2.20
C ALA A 103 13.48 13.06 2.33
N LYS A 104 13.04 13.92 3.25
CA LYS A 104 13.72 15.20 3.53
C LYS A 104 15.10 14.99 4.17
N ILE A 105 15.20 14.10 5.15
CA ILE A 105 16.47 13.78 5.85
C ILE A 105 17.47 13.14 4.88
N ASN A 106 17.01 12.26 4.00
CA ASN A 106 17.86 11.57 3.02
C ASN A 106 18.07 12.37 1.72
N GLY A 107 17.62 13.63 1.68
CA GLY A 107 17.84 14.50 0.52
C GLY A 107 17.22 13.99 -0.78
N ILE A 108 16.03 13.39 -0.72
CA ILE A 108 15.30 12.86 -1.88
C ILE A 108 14.40 13.97 -2.44
N PRO A 109 14.79 14.66 -3.52
CA PRO A 109 14.03 15.79 -4.05
C PRO A 109 12.74 15.32 -4.73
N GLY A 110 11.65 16.08 -4.56
CA GLY A 110 10.39 15.86 -5.27
C GLY A 110 9.56 14.67 -4.77
N PHE A 111 9.94 14.05 -3.65
CA PHE A 111 9.13 13.01 -3.03
C PHE A 111 7.87 13.59 -2.39
N SER A 112 6.71 13.02 -2.72
CA SER A 112 5.45 13.31 -2.05
C SER A 112 4.86 12.02 -1.51
N ALA A 113 4.52 12.03 -0.22
CA ALA A 113 3.83 10.92 0.44
C ALA A 113 2.32 10.91 0.11
N GLY A 114 1.99 11.10 -1.18
CA GLY A 114 0.62 11.17 -1.68
C GLY A 114 -0.09 9.82 -1.67
N HIS A 115 -1.41 9.86 -1.92
CA HIS A 115 -2.31 8.70 -1.88
C HIS A 115 -1.78 7.49 -2.67
N TYR A 116 -1.37 7.68 -3.93
CA TYR A 116 -0.91 6.59 -4.81
C TYR A 116 0.44 5.99 -4.41
N TRP A 117 1.34 6.80 -3.85
CA TRP A 117 2.58 6.30 -3.30
C TRP A 117 2.29 5.42 -2.08
N PHE A 118 1.44 5.91 -1.17
CA PHE A 118 1.06 5.21 0.05
C PHE A 118 0.39 3.86 -0.25
N GLU A 119 -0.61 3.81 -1.13
CA GLU A 119 -1.25 2.55 -1.51
C GLU A 119 -0.26 1.55 -2.14
N GLY A 120 0.65 2.05 -2.98
CA GLY A 120 1.68 1.23 -3.58
C GLY A 120 2.67 0.70 -2.55
N PHE A 121 3.09 1.54 -1.61
CA PHE A 121 4.02 1.21 -0.52
C PHE A 121 3.43 0.13 0.39
N MET A 122 2.16 0.27 0.80
CA MET A 122 1.47 -0.73 1.60
C MET A 122 1.31 -2.07 0.86
N LYS A 123 1.05 -2.06 -0.45
CA LYS A 123 0.97 -3.29 -1.27
C LYS A 123 2.31 -4.00 -1.42
N ARG A 124 3.43 -3.26 -1.43
CA ARG A 124 4.79 -3.80 -1.62
C ARG A 124 5.42 -4.32 -0.32
N ILE A 125 4.88 -3.95 0.84
CA ILE A 125 5.37 -4.42 2.14
C ILE A 125 4.33 -5.36 2.76
N PRO A 126 4.39 -6.67 2.46
CA PRO A 126 3.42 -7.66 2.96
C PRO A 126 3.42 -7.80 4.49
N ASN A 127 4.45 -7.30 5.16
CA ASN A 127 4.66 -7.44 6.61
C ASN A 127 4.30 -6.18 7.42
N LEU A 128 3.62 -5.20 6.82
CA LEU A 128 3.08 -4.04 7.56
C LEU A 128 1.61 -4.26 7.96
N THR A 129 0.91 -5.17 7.28
CA THR A 129 -0.42 -5.69 7.63
C THR A 129 -0.36 -6.99 8.45
N ALA A 130 0.85 -7.51 8.70
CA ALA A 130 1.10 -8.69 9.54
C ALA A 130 1.63 -8.31 10.93
N VAL A 131 1.32 -7.10 11.41
CA VAL A 131 0.93 -7.03 12.82
C VAL A 131 -0.19 -8.06 12.95
N PRO A 132 -0.18 -8.99 13.93
CA PRO A 132 -1.33 -9.86 14.14
C PRO A 132 -2.53 -8.94 14.07
N ALA A 133 -3.42 -9.23 13.12
CA ALA A 133 -4.64 -8.48 12.93
C ALA A 133 -5.12 -8.13 14.33
N LEU A 134 -5.41 -6.84 14.56
CA LEU A 134 -6.34 -6.42 15.61
C LEU A 134 -7.21 -7.62 15.86
N GLN A 135 -7.07 -8.25 17.04
CA GLN A 135 -7.97 -9.31 17.40
C GLN A 135 -9.33 -8.72 17.06
N THR A 136 -9.96 -9.34 16.08
CA THR A 136 -11.27 -8.97 15.63
C THR A 136 -12.08 -9.31 16.85
N VAL A 137 -12.25 -8.32 17.74
CA VAL A 137 -13.09 -8.48 18.90
C VAL A 137 -14.45 -8.65 18.28
N GLN A 138 -14.89 -9.90 18.31
CA GLN A 138 -16.15 -10.34 17.79
C GLN A 138 -17.21 -9.41 18.37
N GLY A 139 -18.05 -8.86 17.50
CA GLY A 139 -18.92 -7.73 17.82
C GLY A 139 -19.80 -7.98 19.04
N SER A 140 -19.43 -7.36 20.16
CA SER A 140 -20.28 -6.95 21.27
C SER A 140 -19.45 -6.26 22.35
N ASP A 141 -18.49 -5.38 21.99
CA ASP A 141 -17.73 -4.68 23.02
C ASP A 141 -18.66 -3.75 23.78
N PRO A 142 -18.86 -3.95 25.10
CA PRO A 142 -19.74 -3.09 25.86
C PRO A 142 -19.11 -1.72 26.03
N CYS A 143 -19.96 -0.69 26.14
CA CYS A 143 -19.55 0.64 26.53
C CYS A 143 -18.69 0.57 27.80
N THR A 144 -17.47 1.09 27.75
CA THR A 144 -16.52 0.94 28.85
C THR A 144 -16.99 1.67 30.11
N GLY A 145 -17.76 2.76 29.96
CA GLY A 145 -18.32 3.56 31.05
C GLY A 145 -19.52 2.93 31.76
N CYS A 146 -20.54 2.46 31.03
CA CYS A 146 -21.79 1.95 31.60
C CYS A 146 -22.03 0.44 31.42
N LYS A 147 -21.15 -0.25 30.69
CA LYS A 147 -21.26 -1.68 30.32
C LYS A 147 -22.45 -2.06 29.44
N GLY A 148 -23.18 -1.07 28.92
CA GLY A 148 -24.23 -1.27 27.92
C GLY A 148 -23.68 -1.86 26.62
N VAL A 149 -24.49 -2.63 25.90
CA VAL A 149 -24.06 -3.38 24.70
C VAL A 149 -24.77 -2.83 23.48
N TYR A 150 -24.02 -2.61 22.40
CA TYR A 150 -24.57 -2.07 21.16
C TYR A 150 -25.72 -2.94 20.64
N GLY A 151 -26.88 -2.33 20.43
CA GLY A 151 -28.08 -2.99 19.93
C GLY A 151 -28.90 -3.76 20.98
N ASP A 152 -28.50 -3.74 22.26
CA ASP A 152 -29.31 -4.26 23.34
C ASP A 152 -30.43 -3.28 23.70
N ALA A 153 -31.68 -3.71 23.58
CA ALA A 153 -32.85 -2.90 23.92
C ALA A 153 -32.98 -2.58 25.41
N SER A 154 -32.24 -3.29 26.28
CA SER A 154 -32.15 -3.02 27.71
C SER A 154 -31.10 -1.96 28.06
N ASP A 155 -30.28 -1.53 27.08
CA ASP A 155 -29.34 -0.45 27.27
C ASP A 155 -30.09 0.89 27.40
N PRO A 156 -30.02 1.59 28.55
CA PRO A 156 -30.70 2.87 28.74
C PRO A 156 -30.20 3.96 27.78
N LYS A 157 -29.09 3.71 27.08
CA LYS A 157 -28.45 4.62 26.11
C LYS A 157 -28.41 4.01 24.70
N ALA A 158 -29.26 3.03 24.41
CA ALA A 158 -29.31 2.34 23.11
C ALA A 158 -29.49 3.28 21.91
N ASN A 159 -30.04 4.48 22.12
CA ASN A 159 -30.27 5.50 21.09
C ASN A 159 -29.15 6.55 20.96
N GLU A 160 -28.10 6.49 21.80
CA GLU A 160 -26.96 7.40 21.72
C GLU A 160 -25.95 6.93 20.66
N GLU A 161 -25.20 7.88 20.09
CA GLU A 161 -24.07 7.55 19.22
C GLU A 161 -22.91 6.97 20.03
N TRP A 162 -22.05 6.21 19.35
CA TRP A 162 -20.94 5.50 19.95
C TRP A 162 -19.62 6.08 19.46
N VAL A 163 -18.71 6.35 20.39
CA VAL A 163 -17.39 6.91 20.13
C VAL A 163 -16.31 5.94 20.62
N ALA A 164 -15.23 5.81 19.84
CA ALA A 164 -14.09 4.96 20.18
C ALA A 164 -12.87 5.81 20.56
N CYS A 165 -12.18 5.43 21.63
CA CYS A 165 -10.95 6.13 22.03
C CYS A 165 -9.87 5.95 20.95
N CYS A 166 -9.30 7.03 20.43
CA CYS A 166 -8.33 6.97 19.34
C CYS A 166 -7.04 6.21 19.73
N HIS A 167 -6.69 6.14 21.02
CA HIS A 167 -5.51 5.43 21.51
C HIS A 167 -5.72 3.94 21.81
N CYS A 168 -6.82 3.56 22.45
CA CYS A 168 -7.04 2.17 22.90
C CYS A 168 -8.20 1.46 22.22
N GLN A 169 -8.93 2.16 21.33
CA GLN A 169 -10.06 1.64 20.55
C GLN A 169 -11.21 1.06 21.40
N ARG A 170 -11.25 1.39 22.70
CA ARG A 170 -12.39 1.06 23.56
C ARG A 170 -13.57 1.95 23.21
N TRP A 171 -14.74 1.32 23.18
CA TRP A 171 -16.00 1.96 22.83
C TRP A 171 -16.73 2.53 24.06
N TYR A 172 -17.38 3.66 23.84
CA TYR A 172 -18.21 4.37 24.81
C TYR A 172 -19.46 4.89 24.08
N HIS A 173 -20.58 5.00 24.78
CA HIS A 173 -21.62 5.96 24.36
C HIS A 173 -21.01 7.36 24.38
N GLU A 174 -21.46 8.24 23.49
CA GLU A 174 -21.00 9.63 23.40
C GLU A 174 -20.98 10.31 24.78
N SER A 175 -22.10 10.28 25.51
CA SER A 175 -22.19 10.83 26.86
C SER A 175 -21.28 10.13 27.89
N CYS A 176 -21.01 8.84 27.71
CA CYS A 176 -20.06 8.12 28.54
C CYS A 176 -18.61 8.52 28.19
N GLY A 177 -18.34 8.86 26.94
CA GLY A 177 -17.07 9.39 26.47
C GLY A 177 -16.79 10.75 27.10
N GLU A 178 -17.75 11.68 27.06
CA GLU A 178 -17.64 13.01 27.68
C GLU A 178 -17.24 12.96 29.17
N LEU A 179 -17.79 11.98 29.91
CA LEU A 179 -17.49 11.80 31.34
C LEU A 179 -16.18 11.06 31.59
N ASN A 180 -15.72 10.25 30.64
CA ASN A 180 -14.58 9.34 30.82
C ASN A 180 -13.43 9.63 29.86
N GLY A 181 -13.30 10.86 29.36
CA GLY A 181 -12.18 11.27 28.52
C GLY A 181 -12.23 12.74 28.11
N LEU A 182 -11.32 13.07 27.20
CA LEU A 182 -11.29 14.35 26.50
C LEU A 182 -11.93 14.14 25.13
N MET A 183 -13.00 14.87 24.86
CA MET A 183 -13.73 14.83 23.60
C MET A 183 -13.54 16.18 22.91
N ASP A 184 -13.01 16.14 21.69
CA ASP A 184 -12.87 17.25 20.75
C ASP A 184 -13.73 16.97 19.51
N ASP A 185 -13.86 17.93 18.60
CA ASP A 185 -14.76 17.86 17.43
C ASP A 185 -14.48 16.65 16.52
N ASP A 186 -13.23 16.17 16.47
CA ASP A 186 -12.78 15.06 15.61
C ASP A 186 -12.14 13.89 16.38
N ASP A 187 -11.84 14.04 17.67
CA ASP A 187 -11.01 13.10 18.43
C ASP A 187 -11.56 12.84 19.85
N PHE A 188 -11.51 11.58 20.28
CA PHE A 188 -11.83 11.19 21.66
C PHE A 188 -10.68 10.39 22.29
N ILE A 189 -10.20 10.84 23.45
CA ILE A 189 -9.17 10.18 24.25
C ILE A 189 -9.76 9.84 25.63
N CYS A 190 -9.98 8.54 25.90
CA CYS A 190 -10.45 8.14 27.23
C CYS A 190 -9.41 8.43 28.31
N LEU A 191 -9.84 8.67 29.56
CA LEU A 191 -8.98 9.01 30.71
C LEU A 191 -7.79 8.07 30.89
N GLY A 192 -7.99 6.76 30.66
CA GLY A 192 -6.91 5.77 30.75
C GLY A 192 -5.79 5.94 29.71
N CYS A 193 -5.97 6.82 28.73
CA CYS A 193 -5.02 7.16 27.68
C CYS A 193 -4.54 8.63 27.74
N VAL A 194 -4.99 9.43 28.71
CA VAL A 194 -4.60 10.84 28.89
C VAL A 194 -3.26 10.95 29.65
N HIS A 195 -2.29 10.08 29.35
CA HIS A 195 -0.99 10.00 30.04
C HIS A 195 0.18 10.27 29.10
#